data_AF-A0A7Y6Y655-F1
#
_entry.id   AF-A0A7Y6Y655-F1
#
_cell.length_a   1.000
_cell.length_b   1.000
_cell.length_c   1.000
_cell.angle_alpha   90.00
_cell.angle_beta   90.00
_cell.angle_gamma   90.00
#
_symmetry.space_group_name_H-M   'P 1'
#
loop_
_entity.id
_entity.type
_entity.pdbx_description
1 polymer ?
#
loop_
_entity_poly.entity_id
_entity_poly.type
_entity_poly.pdbx_seq_one_letter_code
_entity_poly.pdbx_strand_id
1 'polypeptide(L)' 'RRAFYESQIGNTLTVLFEGENKEGYIHGFTENYVKVKSPWNPELVNTLHTIKLTEIDDDGLVRFKFVKHKILI' A
#
# COMPACT_ATOMS: atom_id res chain seq x y z
N ARG A 1 -1.05 14.27 11.18
CA ARG A 1 -0.86 12.95 10.55
C ARG A 1 -2.01 12.60 9.60
N ARG A 2 -3.28 12.66 10.02
CA ARG A 2 -4.44 12.39 9.14
C ARG A 2 -4.48 13.26 7.87
N ALA A 3 -4.34 14.58 8.02
CA ALA A 3 -4.27 15.52 6.89
C ALA A 3 -3.14 15.22 5.87
N PHE A 4 -2.02 14.64 6.33
CA PHE A 4 -0.97 14.20 5.40
C PHE A 4 -1.42 12.97 4.62
N TYR A 5 -2.01 11.97 5.28
CA TYR A 5 -2.48 10.74 4.62
C TYR A 5 -3.64 11.05 3.65
N GLU A 6 -4.55 11.94 4.05
CA GLU A 6 -5.64 12.44 3.22
C GLU A 6 -5.12 13.10 1.95
N SER A 7 -4.06 13.91 2.04
CA SER A 7 -3.44 14.54 0.86
C SER A 7 -2.71 13.55 -0.06
N GLN A 8 -2.50 12.31 0.38
CA GLN A 8 -1.90 11.25 -0.45
C GLN A 8 -2.94 10.40 -1.19
N ILE A 9 -4.22 10.49 -0.82
CA ILE A 9 -5.27 9.70 -1.48
C ILE A 9 -5.36 10.06 -2.97
N GLY A 10 -5.41 9.04 -3.82
CA GLY A 10 -5.41 9.18 -5.27
C GLY A 10 -4.02 9.16 -5.92
N ASN A 11 -2.95 9.37 -5.15
CA ASN A 11 -1.58 9.30 -5.68
C ASN A 11 -1.17 7.87 -6.01
N THR A 12 -0.29 7.74 -7.01
CA THR A 12 0.36 6.49 -7.39
C THR A 12 1.79 6.51 -6.88
N LEU A 13 2.15 5.54 -6.05
CA LEU A 13 3.42 5.49 -5.33
C LEU A 13 3.98 4.07 -5.34
N THR A 14 5.28 3.96 -5.11
CA THR A 14 5.91 2.65 -4.88
C THR A 14 5.86 2.28 -3.41
N VAL A 15 5.43 1.06 -3.10
CA VAL A 15 5.39 0.49 -1.74
C VAL A 15 6.38 -0.66 -1.60
N LEU A 16 7.04 -0.76 -0.44
CA LEU A 16 7.74 -1.95 0.03
C LEU A 16 6.89 -2.66 1.09
N PHE A 17 6.64 -3.95 0.94
CA PHE A 17 5.89 -4.74 1.93
C PHE A 17 6.82 -5.48 2.91
N GLU A 18 6.41 -5.48 4.18
CA GLU A 18 7.11 -6.11 5.29
C GLU A 18 6.69 -7.59 5.46
N GLY A 19 7.60 -8.43 5.97
CA GLY A 19 7.39 -9.87 6.14
C GLY A 19 6.54 -10.30 7.33
N GLU A 20 5.83 -9.40 7.98
CA GLU A 20 5.06 -9.69 9.19
C GLU A 20 3.55 -9.77 8.90
N ASN A 21 2.93 -10.89 9.28
CA ASN A 21 1.48 -11.04 9.27
C ASN A 21 0.90 -10.51 10.58
N LYS A 22 0.16 -9.40 10.51
CA LYS A 22 -0.54 -8.81 11.65
C LYS A 22 -2.03 -8.97 11.43
N GLU A 23 -2.67 -9.80 12.25
CA GLU A 23 -4.13 -9.99 12.23
C GLU A 23 -4.70 -10.35 10.85
N GLY A 24 -3.94 -11.09 10.03
CA GLY A 24 -4.33 -11.47 8.67
C GLY A 24 -3.99 -10.44 7.60
N TYR A 25 -3.24 -9.39 7.93
CA TYR A 25 -2.82 -8.34 7.00
C TYR A 25 -1.29 -8.28 6.85
N ILE A 26 -0.86 -7.98 5.62
CA ILE A 26 0.49 -7.51 5.33
C ILE A 26 0.49 -5.97 5.33
N HIS A 27 1.58 -5.40 5.83
CA HIS A 27 1.81 -3.96 5.86
C HIS A 27 2.93 -3.56 4.92
N GLY A 28 2.90 -2.31 4.47
CA GLY A 28 3.98 -1.75 3.69
C GLY A 28 4.09 -0.24 3.88
N PHE A 29 5.21 0.30 3.43
CA PHE A 29 5.49 1.73 3.43
C PHE A 29 5.75 2.21 2.02
N THR A 30 5.11 3.30 1.63
CA THR A 30 5.46 4.00 0.39
C THR A 30 6.76 4.78 0.56
N GLU A 31 7.35 5.20 -0.56
CA GLU A 31 8.56 6.04 -0.59
C GLU A 31 8.45 7.35 0.21
N ASN A 32 7.24 7.89 0.37
CA ASN A 32 6.95 9.08 1.17
C ASN A 32 6.31 8.73 2.53
N TYR A 33 6.52 7.52 3.03
CA TYR A 33 6.14 7.06 4.37
C TYR A 33 4.64 7.01 4.67
N VAL A 34 3.81 6.75 3.66
CA VAL A 34 2.42 6.34 3.86
C VAL A 34 2.40 4.85 4.20
N LYS A 35 1.84 4.53 5.36
CA LYS A 35 1.65 3.14 5.77
C LYS A 35 0.37 2.59 5.15
N VAL A 36 0.50 1.48 4.45
CA VAL A 36 -0.60 0.79 3.78
C VAL A 36 -0.82 -0.61 4.35
N LYS A 37 -2.01 -1.18 4.10
CA LYS A 37 -2.32 -2.58 4.43
C LYS A 37 -3.12 -3.29 3.35
N SER A 38 -2.93 -4.60 3.25
CA SER A 38 -3.69 -5.51 2.38
C SER A 38 -3.84 -6.85 3.08
N PRO A 39 -4.86 -7.67 2.77
CA PRO A 39 -4.89 -9.06 3.21
C PRO A 39 -3.54 -9.74 2.97
N TRP A 40 -3.13 -10.57 3.91
CA TRP A 40 -1.83 -11.25 3.88
C TRP A 40 -1.64 -12.02 2.57
N ASN A 41 -0.54 -11.71 1.88
CA ASN A 41 -0.06 -12.48 0.74
C ASN A 41 1.47 -12.62 0.87
N PRO A 42 2.00 -13.85 1.06
CA PRO A 42 3.44 -14.07 1.21
C PRO A 42 4.24 -13.69 -0.05
N GLU A 43 3.62 -13.66 -1.23
CA GLU A 43 4.28 -13.26 -2.48
C GLU A 43 4.69 -11.79 -2.50
N LEU A 44 4.07 -10.96 -1.65
CA LEU A 44 4.38 -9.53 -1.55
C LEU A 44 5.58 -9.25 -0.65
N VAL A 45 6.00 -10.19 0.21
CA VAL A 45 7.04 -9.94 1.22
C VAL A 45 8.36 -9.54 0.58
N ASN A 46 8.95 -8.43 1.04
CA ASN A 46 10.22 -7.88 0.54
C ASN A 46 10.21 -7.56 -0.97
N THR A 47 9.05 -7.20 -1.51
CA THR A 47 8.90 -6.79 -2.92
C THR A 47 8.41 -5.35 -3.03
N LEU A 48 8.79 -4.69 -4.12
CA LEU A 48 8.33 -3.36 -4.47
C LEU A 48 7.19 -3.43 -5.48
N HIS A 49 6.13 -2.67 -5.24
CA HIS A 49 4.98 -2.59 -6.14
C HIS A 49 4.51 -1.15 -6.34
N THR A 50 4.08 -0.84 -7.56
CA THR A 50 3.39 0.42 -7.85
C THR A 50 1.91 0.28 -7.51
N ILE A 51 1.43 1.12 -6.60
CA ILE A 51 0.07 1.10 -6.08
C ILE A 51 -0.58 2.47 -6.19
N LYS A 52 -1.91 2.51 -6.31
CA LYS A 52 -2.71 3.73 -6.17
C LYS A 52 -3.41 3.73 -4.82
N LEU A 53 -3.16 4.75 -4.01
CA LEU A 53 -3.80 4.92 -2.70
C LEU A 53 -5.29 5.27 -2.89
N THR A 54 -6.19 4.57 -2.20
CA THR A 54 -7.64 4.68 -2.44
C THR A 54 -8.39 5.36 -1.31
N GLU A 55 -8.20 4.92 -0.07
CA GLU A 55 -8.95 5.41 1.09
C GLU A 55 -8.21 5.11 2.39
N ILE A 56 -8.59 5.80 3.45
CA ILE A 56 -8.12 5.55 4.82
C ILE A 56 -9.18 4.66 5.50
N ASP A 57 -8.75 3.51 5.99
CA ASP A 57 -9.60 2.56 6.71
C ASP A 57 -9.88 3.06 8.15
N ASP A 58 -10.79 2.39 8.86
CA ASP A 58 -11.24 2.79 10.20
C ASP A 58 -10.12 2.81 11.25
N ASP A 59 -9.06 2.01 11.05
CA ASP A 59 -7.85 1.98 11.89
C ASP A 59 -6.81 3.03 11.50
N GLY A 60 -7.09 3.86 10.50
CA GLY A 60 -6.20 4.92 10.03
C GLY A 60 -5.13 4.47 9.03
N LEU A 61 -5.13 3.20 8.60
CA LEU A 61 -4.21 2.68 7.59
C LEU A 61 -4.78 2.83 6.18
N VAL A 62 -3.90 2.99 5.19
CA VAL A 62 -4.33 3.32 3.82
C VAL A 62 -4.53 2.04 2.99
N ARG A 63 -5.67 1.97 2.30
CA ARG A 63 -5.98 0.96 1.29
C ARG A 63 -5.47 1.38 -0.08
N PHE A 64 -5.30 0.42 -0.98
CA PHE A 64 -4.75 0.66 -2.30
C PHE A 64 -5.23 -0.33 -3.35
N LYS A 65 -4.93 -0.01 -4.62
CA LYS A 65 -5.07 -0.91 -5.76
C LYS A 65 -3.73 -1.03 -6.48
N PHE A 66 -3.36 -2.23 -6.89
CA PHE A 66 -2.20 -2.44 -7.75
C PHE A 66 -2.41 -1.76 -9.10
N VAL A 67 -1.38 -1.05 -9.57
CA VAL A 67 -1.38 -0.50 -10.92
C VAL A 67 -0.99 -1.62 -11.88
N LYS A 68 -1.93 -2.07 -12.72
CA LYS A 68 -1.63 -3.05 -13.76
C LYS A 68 -0.66 -2.43 -14.76
N HIS A 69 0.53 -3.02 -14.90
CA HIS A 69 1.37 -2.68 -16.03
C HIS A 69 0.73 -3.28 -17.28
N LYS A 70 0.29 -2.44 -18.23
CA LYS A 70 -0.06 -2.92 -19.56
C LYS A 70 1.26 -3.32 -20.22
N ILE A 71 1.48 -4.61 -20.39
CA ILE A 71 2.50 -5.09 -21.32
C ILE A 71 2.03 -4.68 -22.71
N LEU A 72 2.73 -3.74 -23.33
CA LEU A 72 2.60 -3.49 -24.76
C LEU A 72 3.32 -4.66 -25.45
N ILE A 73 2.54 -5.53 -26.08
CA ILE A 73 3.00 -6.56 -27.01
C ILE A 73 2.94 -6.03 -28.43
#